data_AF-A0A5C7EYJ4-F1
#
_entry.id   AF-A0A5C7EYJ4-F1
#
_cell.length_a   1.000
_cell.length_b   1.000
_cell.length_c   1.000
_cell.angle_alpha   90.00
_cell.angle_beta   90.00
_cell.angle_gamma   90.00
#
_symmetry.space_group_name_H-M   'P 1'
#
loop_
_entity.id
_entity.type
_entity.pdbx_description
1 polymer ?
#
loop_
_entity_poly.entity_id
_entity_poly.type
_entity_poly.pdbx_seq_one_letter_code
_entity_poly.pdbx_strand_id
1 'polypeptide(L)'
;MNIEYMTQVKENPVLEGFKNRSFSLDKIKQIEQKFNHGKEFPKAFREFLFLAGDFNNIAFDGIDGIEELQEYAKEDLEKTKQKVDKPFFCFSCL
;
A
#
# COMPACT_ATOMS: atom_id res chain seq x y z
N MET A 1 5.74 -8.87 -12.65
CA MET A 1 5.38 -7.58 -13.28
C MET A 1 6.66 -6.94 -13.81
N ASN A 2 6.61 -6.23 -14.95
CA ASN A 2 7.74 -5.39 -15.37
C ASN A 2 7.78 -4.12 -14.51
N ILE A 3 8.94 -3.76 -13.95
CA ILE A 3 9.09 -2.62 -13.04
C ILE A 3 9.71 -1.46 -13.81
N GLU A 4 8.99 -0.35 -13.92
CA GLU A 4 9.43 0.86 -14.64
C GLU A 4 9.67 2.06 -13.73
N TYR A 5 8.92 2.18 -12.63
CA TYR A 5 8.98 3.33 -11.73
C TYR A 5 9.62 3.00 -10.38
N MET A 6 9.28 1.86 -9.79
CA MET A 6 9.74 1.48 -8.44
C MET A 6 11.13 0.81 -8.45
N THR A 7 12.07 1.36 -9.23
CA THR A 7 13.42 0.79 -9.40
C THR A 7 14.19 0.77 -8.08
N GLN A 8 14.13 1.85 -7.29
CA GLN A 8 14.80 1.94 -6.00
C GLN A 8 14.29 0.88 -5.00
N VAL A 9 12.97 0.64 -4.96
CA VAL A 9 12.36 -0.40 -4.10
C VAL A 9 12.82 -1.80 -4.53
N LYS A 10 12.92 -2.02 -5.85
CA LYS A 10 13.40 -3.28 -6.42
C LYS A 10 14.88 -3.53 -6.14
N GLU A 11 15.71 -2.50 -6.26
CA GLU A 11 17.17 -2.57 -6.08
C GLU A 11 17.58 -2.67 -4.61
N ASN A 12 16.73 -2.16 -3.70
CA ASN A 12 16.97 -2.15 -2.27
C ASN A 12 15.89 -2.94 -1.50
N PRO A 13 15.75 -4.26 -1.74
CA PRO A 13 14.70 -5.06 -1.11
C PRO A 13 14.96 -5.31 0.38
N VAL A 14 16.16 -4.99 0.87
CA VAL A 14 16.56 -5.10 2.28
C VAL A 14 17.24 -3.81 2.71
N LEU A 15 16.76 -3.21 3.79
CA LEU A 15 17.37 -2.04 4.44
C LEU A 15 17.40 -2.30 5.94
N GLU A 16 18.54 -2.03 6.59
CA GLU A 16 18.73 -2.22 8.04
C GLU A 16 18.27 -3.60 8.59
N GLY A 17 18.37 -4.65 7.76
CA GLY A 17 17.94 -6.02 8.11
C GLY A 17 16.45 -6.32 7.88
N PHE A 18 15.65 -5.32 7.53
CA PHE A 18 14.24 -5.47 7.17
C PHE A 18 14.08 -5.76 5.69
N LYS A 19 13.33 -6.82 5.35
CA LYS A 19 13.15 -7.29 3.98
C LYS A 19 11.72 -7.08 3.49
N ASN A 20 11.57 -6.47 2.31
CA ASN A 20 10.28 -6.31 1.66
C ASN A 20 9.57 -7.65 1.43
N ARG A 21 8.24 -7.66 1.63
CA ARG A 21 7.36 -8.77 1.27
C ARG A 21 6.32 -8.30 0.26
N SER A 22 6.23 -9.03 -0.84
CA SER A 22 5.38 -8.73 -1.97
C SER A 22 3.93 -9.18 -1.76
N PHE A 23 2.99 -8.48 -2.38
CA PHE A 23 1.71 -9.10 -2.74
C PHE A 23 1.80 -9.85 -4.07
N SER A 24 1.02 -10.93 -4.17
CA SER A 24 0.76 -11.57 -5.46
C SER A 24 -0.10 -10.66 -6.34
N LEU A 25 -0.02 -10.86 -7.67
CA LEU A 25 -0.86 -10.11 -8.61
C LEU A 25 -2.36 -10.34 -8.35
N ASP A 26 -2.75 -11.53 -7.91
CA ASP A 26 -4.14 -11.82 -7.59
C ASP A 26 -4.60 -11.07 -6.34
N LYS A 27 -3.74 -10.95 -5.31
CA LYS A 27 -4.05 -10.13 -4.13
C LYS A 27 -4.18 -8.65 -4.51
N ILE A 28 -3.32 -8.13 -5.38
CA ILE A 28 -3.42 -6.75 -5.89
C ILE A 28 -4.76 -6.53 -6.59
N LYS A 29 -5.16 -7.45 -7.48
CA LYS A 29 -6.47 -7.38 -8.15
C LYS A 29 -7.64 -7.43 -7.16
N GLN A 30 -7.56 -8.25 -6.11
CA GLN A 30 -8.59 -8.29 -5.06
C GLN A 30 -8.71 -6.95 -4.33
N ILE A 31 -7.58 -6.32 -4.00
CA ILE A 31 -7.57 -5.00 -3.35
C ILE A 31 -8.16 -3.93 -4.29
N GLU A 32 -7.81 -3.95 -5.57
CA GLU A 32 -8.39 -3.04 -6.58
C GLU A 32 -9.90 -3.25 -6.75
N GLN A 33 -10.36 -4.50 -6.74
CA GLN A 33 -11.77 -4.83 -6.77
C GLN A 33 -12.51 -4.25 -5.56
N LYS A 34 -11.90 -4.36 -4.38
CA LYS A 34 -12.49 -3.90 -3.11
C LYS A 34 -12.48 -2.38 -2.96
N PHE A 35 -11.37 -1.71 -3.31
CA PHE A 35 -11.14 -0.31 -2.95
C PHE A 35 -11.05 0.66 -4.13
N ASN A 36 -10.99 0.16 -5.37
CA ASN A 36 -10.93 0.98 -6.58
C ASN A 36 -11.97 0.56 -7.63
N HIS A 37 -13.06 -0.08 -7.20
CA HIS A 37 -14.15 -0.54 -8.07
C HIS A 37 -13.67 -1.42 -9.25
N GLY A 38 -12.64 -2.24 -9.02
CA GLY A 38 -12.05 -3.12 -10.04
C GLY A 38 -11.17 -2.41 -11.07
N LYS A 39 -10.95 -1.10 -10.93
CA LYS A 39 -9.99 -0.37 -11.77
C LYS A 39 -8.58 -0.63 -11.28
N GLU A 40 -7.64 -0.76 -12.21
CA GLU A 40 -6.24 -0.88 -11.86
C GLU A 40 -5.75 0.38 -11.14
N PHE A 41 -4.96 0.19 -10.10
CA PHE A 41 -4.23 1.28 -9.48
C PHE A 41 -3.18 1.87 -10.44
N PRO A 42 -2.72 3.12 -10.19
CA PRO A 42 -1.59 3.68 -10.91
C PRO A 42 -0.41 2.70 -10.97
N LYS A 43 0.24 2.60 -12.12
CA LYS A 43 1.29 1.60 -12.38
C LYS A 43 2.39 1.60 -11.33
N ALA A 44 2.90 2.78 -10.96
CA ALA A 44 3.91 2.92 -9.92
C ALA A 44 3.45 2.34 -8.56
N PHE A 45 2.17 2.54 -8.20
CA PHE A 45 1.63 1.99 -6.97
C PHE A 45 1.43 0.46 -7.04
N ARG A 46 0.99 -0.07 -8.19
CA ARG A 46 0.95 -1.53 -8.40
C ARG A 46 2.33 -2.17 -8.31
N GLU A 47 3.34 -1.52 -8.87
CA GLU A 47 4.73 -1.98 -8.75
C GLU A 47 5.19 -1.99 -7.29
N PHE A 48 4.85 -0.95 -6.52
CA PHE A 48 5.12 -0.93 -5.08
C PHE A 48 4.45 -2.10 -4.37
N LEU A 49 3.14 -2.32 -4.57
CA LEU A 49 2.43 -3.44 -3.95
C LEU A 49 3.02 -4.81 -4.34
N PHE A 50 3.45 -4.95 -5.60
CA PHE A 50 4.09 -6.17 -6.10
C PHE A 50 5.47 -6.41 -5.48
N LEU A 51 6.18 -5.36 -5.07
CA LEU A 51 7.52 -5.48 -4.47
C LEU A 51 7.47 -5.55 -2.94
N ALA A 52 6.57 -4.79 -2.31
CA ALA A 52 6.57 -4.49 -0.88
C ALA A 52 5.17 -4.28 -0.28
N GLY A 53 4.10 -4.78 -0.92
CA GLY A 53 2.72 -4.54 -0.49
C GLY A 53 2.33 -5.20 0.82
N ASP A 54 2.94 -6.34 1.17
CA ASP A 54 2.69 -7.04 2.44
C ASP A 54 3.54 -6.47 3.59
N PHE A 55 4.77 -6.07 3.28
CA PHE A 55 5.65 -5.38 4.22
C PHE A 55 6.71 -4.60 3.44
N ASN A 56 7.01 -3.37 3.86
CA ASN A 56 8.09 -2.56 3.30
C ASN A 56 9.15 -2.22 4.37
N ASN A 57 10.38 -2.03 3.92
CA ASN A 57 11.57 -1.89 4.75
C ASN A 57 11.92 -0.44 5.14
N ILE A 58 11.07 0.54 4.85
CA ILE A 58 11.32 1.98 5.13
C ILE A 58 10.37 2.52 6.20
N ALA A 59 9.09 2.16 6.13
CA ALA A 59 8.07 2.59 7.07
C ALA A 59 7.16 1.40 7.36
N PHE A 60 7.15 0.92 8.60
CA PHE A 60 6.22 -0.13 9.00
C PHE A 60 5.20 0.46 9.97
N ASP A 61 3.93 0.30 9.62
CA ASP A 61 2.84 0.66 10.48
C ASP A 61 2.65 -0.47 11.51
N GLY A 62 2.21 -0.15 12.73
CA GLY A 62 1.84 -1.16 13.73
C GLY A 62 0.51 -1.89 13.44
N ILE A 63 0.05 -1.85 12.19
CA ILE A 63 -1.27 -2.25 11.73
C ILE A 63 -1.15 -3.52 10.89
N ASP A 64 -2.13 -4.44 11.01
CA ASP A 64 -2.10 -5.73 10.33
C ASP A 64 -2.60 -5.62 8.87
N GLY A 65 -1.76 -4.95 8.06
CA GLY A 65 -1.89 -4.89 6.61
C GLY A 65 -2.83 -3.82 6.09
N ILE A 66 -2.85 -3.73 4.76
CA ILE A 66 -3.41 -2.58 4.03
C ILE A 66 -4.93 -2.42 4.18
N GLU A 67 -5.65 -3.49 4.56
CA GLU A 67 -7.11 -3.43 4.71
C GLU A 67 -7.51 -2.80 6.04
N GLU A 68 -6.88 -3.22 7.15
CA GLU A 68 -7.09 -2.61 8.46
C GLU A 68 -6.64 -1.14 8.46
N LEU A 69 -5.56 -0.84 7.73
CA LEU A 69 -5.07 0.52 7.51
C LEU A 69 -6.14 1.46 6.91
N GLN A 70 -7.06 0.95 6.08
CA GLN A 70 -8.13 1.80 5.54
C GLN A 70 -9.13 2.23 6.62
N GLU A 71 -9.45 1.35 7.56
CA GLU A 71 -10.36 1.66 8.66
C GLU A 71 -9.68 2.59 9.66
N TYR A 72 -8.41 2.32 10.00
CA TYR A 72 -7.61 3.22 10.84
C TYR A 72 -7.54 4.65 10.27
N ALA A 73 -7.26 4.79 8.97
CA ALA A 73 -7.22 6.10 8.32
C ALA A 73 -8.56 6.85 8.39
N LYS A 74 -9.69 6.16 8.28
CA LYS A 74 -11.02 6.78 8.45
C LYS A 74 -11.25 7.23 9.88
N GLU A 75 -10.93 6.38 10.86
CA GLU A 75 -11.08 6.74 12.28
C GLU A 75 -10.24 7.97 12.65
N ASP A 76 -9.03 8.08 12.13
CA ASP A 76 -8.15 9.22 12.40
C ASP A 76 -8.69 10.52 11.79
N LEU A 77 -9.25 10.47 10.57
CA LEU A 77 -9.94 11.61 9.98
C LEU A 77 -11.13 12.06 10.84
N GLU A 78 -11.92 11.11 11.35
CA GLU A 78 -13.06 11.40 12.23
C GLU A 78 -12.62 12.02 13.56
N LYS A 79 -11.64 11.43 14.24
CA LYS A 79 -11.08 11.91 15.53
C LYS A 79 -10.54 13.33 15.40
N THR A 80 -9.91 13.64 14.27
CA THR A 80 -9.31 14.96 13.98
C THR A 80 -10.27 15.95 13.33
N LYS A 81 -11.54 15.56 13.12
CA LYS A 81 -12.59 16.36 12.45
C LYS A 81 -12.18 16.81 11.04
N GLN A 82 -11.31 16.05 10.38
CA GLN A 82 -10.95 16.27 8.98
C GLN A 82 -11.95 15.57 8.06
N LYS A 83 -12.08 16.10 6.84
CA LYS A 83 -12.96 15.52 5.81
C LYS A 83 -12.18 15.38 4.51
N VAL A 84 -12.33 14.23 3.87
CA VAL A 84 -11.81 13.96 2.53
C VAL A 84 -13.00 13.64 1.65
N ASP A 85 -13.39 14.61 0.81
CA ASP A 85 -14.59 14.48 -0.04
C ASP A 85 -14.35 13.63 -1.29
N LYS A 86 -13.08 13.29 -1.58
CA LYS A 86 -12.69 12.45 -2.71
C LYS A 86 -12.34 11.03 -2.21
N PRO A 87 -12.53 9.99 -3.04
CA PRO A 87 -12.03 8.66 -2.72
C PRO A 87 -10.53 8.71 -2.43
N PHE A 88 -10.11 8.08 -1.35
CA PHE A 88 -8.72 7.94 -0.96
C PHE A 88 -8.39 6.48 -0.69
N PHE A 89 -7.11 6.17 -0.71
CA PHE A 89 -6.57 4.87 -0.34
C PHE A 89 -5.30 5.10 0.48
N CYS A 90 -5.31 4.65 1.74
CA CYS A 90 -4.14 4.74 2.60
C CYS A 90 -3.17 3.60 2.29
N PHE A 91 -1.87 3.86 2.24
CA PHE A 91 -0.88 2.80 1.98
C PHE A 91 0.30 2.82 2.97
N SER A 92 0.33 3.82 3.85
CA SER A 92 1.14 3.86 5.07
C SER A 92 0.57 4.91 6.02
N CYS A 93 0.64 4.68 7.33
CA CYS A 93 0.44 5.68 8.38
C CYS A 93 1.55 5.56 9.45
N LEU A 94 2.34 6.63 9.60
CA LEU A 94 3.38 6.75 10.63
C LEU A 94 2.79 7.19 11.98
#